data_AF-M4BB80-F1
#
_entry.id   AF-M4BB80-F1
#
_cell.length_a   1.000
_cell.length_b   1.000
_cell.length_c   1.000
_cell.angle_alpha   90.00
_cell.angle_beta   90.00
_cell.angle_gamma   90.00
#
_symmetry.space_group_name_H-M   'P 1'
#
loop_
_entity.id
_entity.type
_entity.pdbx_description
1 polymer ?
#
loop_
_entity_poly.entity_id
_entity_poly.type
_entity_poly.pdbx_seq_one_letter_code
_entity_poly.pdbx_strand_id
1 'polypeptide(L)'
;MLPREGVLSAYVVENPETHEVTDFTSFYHLPSTVIGHDKHSKLNAAYSFYNVATTVSLAELVNDTLIMAKQEGFDVFNALNLMDNGEFLQELKFGPGDGDLMYYLYNWRCPRMESNKIGLVLC
;
A
#
# COMPACT_ATOMS: atom_id res chain seq x y z
N MET A 1 1.80 12.74 -5.37
CA MET A 1 1.93 11.71 -6.44
C MET A 1 0.69 11.80 -7.32
N LEU A 2 0.83 11.83 -8.66
CA LEU A 2 -0.32 11.99 -9.55
C LEU A 2 -0.91 10.63 -9.94
N PRO A 3 -2.23 10.41 -9.80
CA PRO A 3 -2.89 9.20 -10.26
C PRO A 3 -2.62 8.93 -11.75
N ARG A 4 -2.48 7.65 -12.09
CA ARG A 4 -2.31 7.15 -13.45
C ARG A 4 -3.15 5.89 -13.59
N GLU A 5 -4.16 5.96 -14.45
CA GLU A 5 -5.08 4.84 -14.70
C GLU A 5 -4.30 3.56 -15.05
N GLY A 6 -4.62 2.46 -14.36
CA GLY A 6 -3.95 1.17 -14.54
C GLY A 6 -2.53 1.08 -13.98
N VAL A 7 -2.04 2.10 -13.27
CA VAL A 7 -0.67 2.14 -12.73
C VAL A 7 -0.63 2.52 -11.25
N LEU A 8 -1.25 3.64 -10.87
CA LEU A 8 -1.19 4.18 -9.52
C LEU A 8 -2.49 4.92 -9.20
N SER A 9 -3.13 4.54 -8.11
CA SER A 9 -4.23 5.30 -7.51
C SER A 9 -3.70 6.08 -6.32
N ALA A 10 -4.16 7.32 -6.17
CA ALA A 10 -3.76 8.21 -5.09
C ALA A 10 -4.92 9.11 -4.68
N TYR A 11 -5.11 9.24 -3.37
CA TYR A 11 -6.24 9.92 -2.75
C TYR A 11 -5.74 10.87 -1.65
N VAL A 12 -6.49 11.94 -1.42
CA VAL A 12 -6.24 12.90 -0.35
C VAL A 12 -7.48 13.04 0.52
N VAL A 13 -7.27 13.28 1.81
CA VAL A 13 -8.29 13.82 2.68
C VAL A 13 -8.12 15.34 2.67
N GLU A 14 -9.19 16.04 2.36
CA GLU A 14 -9.25 17.50 2.33
C GLU A 14 -10.16 17.97 3.45
N ASN A 15 -9.71 18.96 4.21
CA ASN A 15 -10.54 19.62 5.21
C ASN A 15 -11.67 20.39 4.48
N PRO A 16 -12.95 20.13 4.78
CA PRO A 16 -14.07 20.70 4.02
C PRO A 16 -14.26 22.21 4.26
N GLU A 17 -13.70 22.77 5.33
CA GLU A 17 -13.79 24.20 5.65
C GLU A 17 -12.59 24.98 5.12
N THR A 18 -11.37 24.45 5.31
CA THR A 18 -10.13 25.15 4.94
C THR A 18 -9.63 24.82 3.53
N HIS A 19 -10.13 23.73 2.93
CA HIS A 19 -9.65 23.18 1.66
C HIS A 19 -8.17 22.73 1.68
N GLU A 20 -7.60 22.55 2.87
CA GLU A 20 -6.24 22.05 3.03
C GLU A 20 -6.20 20.52 2.98
N VAL A 21 -5.18 19.98 2.32
CA VAL A 21 -4.92 18.54 2.34
C VAL A 21 -4.30 18.16 3.68
N THR A 22 -4.95 17.24 4.38
CA THR A 22 -4.54 16.80 5.71
C THR A 22 -3.87 15.42 5.68
N ASP A 23 -4.36 14.53 4.83
CA ASP A 23 -3.91 13.14 4.79
C ASP A 23 -3.82 12.66 3.34
N PHE A 24 -3.00 11.63 3.11
CA PHE A 24 -2.71 11.13 1.77
C PHE A 24 -2.53 9.61 1.78
N THR A 25 -3.06 8.93 0.77
CA THR A 25 -2.85 7.49 0.56
C THR A 25 -2.65 7.18 -0.92
N SER A 26 -1.91 6.10 -1.20
CA SER A 26 -1.68 5.63 -2.55
C SER A 26 -1.41 4.13 -2.62
N PHE A 27 -1.73 3.53 -3.76
CA PHE A 27 -1.42 2.14 -4.07
C PHE A 27 -1.18 1.97 -5.57
N TYR A 28 -0.25 1.09 -5.93
CA TYR A 28 0.07 0.78 -7.33
C TYR A 28 -0.56 -0.53 -7.77
N HIS A 29 -0.79 -0.63 -9.07
CA HIS A 29 -1.53 -1.71 -9.72
C HIS A 29 -0.53 -2.75 -10.24
N LEU A 30 -0.61 -3.99 -9.77
CA LEU A 30 0.27 -5.06 -10.23
C LEU A 30 -0.54 -6.34 -10.49
N PRO A 31 -1.27 -6.42 -11.62
CA PRO A 31 -2.05 -7.60 -11.95
C PRO A 31 -1.14 -8.80 -12.23
N SER A 32 -1.50 -9.94 -11.67
CA SER A 32 -0.80 -11.22 -11.88
C SER A 32 -1.59 -12.13 -12.81
N THR A 33 -0.89 -12.91 -13.65
CA THR A 33 -1.52 -13.94 -14.47
C THR A 33 -1.79 -15.17 -13.62
N VAL A 34 -3.02 -15.67 -13.65
CA VAL A 34 -3.39 -16.92 -12.97
C VAL A 34 -3.08 -18.09 -13.91
N ILE A 35 -2.20 -18.98 -13.47
CA ILE A 35 -1.75 -20.13 -14.27
C ILE A 35 -2.68 -21.33 -14.02
N GLY A 36 -3.24 -21.90 -15.08
CA GLY A 36 -3.93 -23.19 -15.03
C GLY A 36 -5.29 -23.20 -14.32
N HIS A 37 -6.02 -22.08 -14.34
CA HIS A 37 -7.36 -21.99 -13.74
C HIS A 37 -8.45 -21.73 -14.79
N ASP A 38 -9.46 -22.60 -14.87
CA ASP A 38 -10.44 -22.62 -15.97
C ASP A 38 -11.32 -21.36 -16.06
N LYS A 39 -11.61 -20.72 -14.92
CA LYS A 39 -12.55 -19.57 -14.84
C LYS A 39 -11.90 -18.20 -14.69
N HIS A 40 -10.64 -18.13 -14.24
CA HIS A 40 -9.99 -16.89 -13.84
C HIS A 40 -8.58 -16.89 -14.42
N SER A 41 -8.26 -15.88 -15.23
CA SER A 41 -6.96 -15.76 -15.90
C SER A 41 -6.09 -14.64 -15.33
N LYS A 42 -6.66 -13.77 -14.50
CA LYS A 42 -5.99 -12.61 -13.90
C LYS A 42 -6.41 -12.46 -12.44
N LEU A 43 -5.45 -12.01 -11.63
CA LEU A 43 -5.65 -11.53 -10.27
C LEU A 43 -5.27 -10.05 -10.26
N ASN A 44 -6.25 -9.18 -10.03
CA ASN A 44 -6.02 -7.75 -9.91
C ASN A 44 -5.54 -7.44 -8.49
N ALA A 45 -4.23 -7.37 -8.29
CA ALA A 45 -3.64 -7.03 -7.00
C ALA A 45 -3.27 -5.54 -6.95
N ALA A 46 -3.66 -4.88 -5.86
CA ALA A 46 -3.17 -3.57 -5.48
C ALA A 46 -2.07 -3.73 -4.43
N TYR A 47 -1.06 -2.88 -4.47
CA TYR A 47 0.02 -2.87 -3.49
C TYR A 47 0.10 -1.49 -2.84
N SER A 48 -0.01 -1.46 -1.51
CA SER A 48 0.16 -0.26 -0.70
C SER A 48 1.47 0.43 -1.02
N PHE A 49 1.39 1.72 -1.31
CA PHE A 49 2.55 2.55 -1.60
C PHE A 49 2.84 3.45 -0.41
N TYR A 50 2.64 4.77 -0.53
CA TYR A 50 2.84 5.70 0.57
C TYR A 50 1.50 6.12 1.19
N ASN A 51 1.47 6.15 2.52
CA ASN A 51 0.36 6.60 3.34
C ASN A 51 0.88 7.61 4.36
N VAL A 52 0.20 8.74 4.50
CA VAL A 52 0.53 9.82 5.43
C VAL A 52 -0.75 10.24 6.12
N ALA A 53 -0.84 9.95 7.41
CA ALA A 53 -1.96 10.33 8.26
C ALA A 53 -1.49 11.39 9.27
N THR A 54 -2.20 12.51 9.34
CA THR A 54 -1.93 13.62 10.28
C THR A 54 -3.15 13.99 11.12
N THR A 55 -4.37 13.79 10.61
CA THR A 55 -5.61 14.12 11.33
C THR A 55 -6.46 12.92 11.71
N VAL A 56 -6.28 11.80 11.02
CA VAL A 56 -6.90 10.50 11.33
C VAL A 56 -5.84 9.48 11.76
N SER A 57 -6.26 8.35 12.31
CA SER A 57 -5.32 7.23 12.51
C SER A 57 -4.92 6.60 11.17
N LEU A 58 -3.72 6.00 11.13
CA LEU A 58 -3.26 5.29 9.93
C LEU A 58 -4.19 4.11 9.57
N ALA A 59 -4.76 3.44 10.57
CA ALA A 59 -5.70 2.34 10.37
C ALA A 59 -7.01 2.83 9.72
N GLU A 60 -7.57 3.96 10.14
CA GLU A 60 -8.75 4.56 9.52
C GLU A 60 -8.46 4.96 8.06
N LEU A 61 -7.35 5.63 7.81
CA LEU A 61 -6.94 6.04 6.46
C LEU A 61 -6.77 4.83 5.52
N VAL A 62 -6.11 3.78 5.99
CA VAL A 62 -5.90 2.57 5.18
C VAL A 62 -7.20 1.78 5.04
N ASN A 63 -8.10 1.77 6.02
CA ASN A 63 -9.42 1.17 5.86
C ASN A 63 -10.20 1.79 4.70
N ASP A 64 -10.22 3.13 4.60
CA ASP A 64 -10.83 3.81 3.47
C ASP A 64 -10.11 3.49 2.15
N THR A 65 -8.78 3.37 2.19
CA THR A 65 -7.98 2.94 1.04
C THR A 65 -8.39 1.56 0.53
N LEU A 66 -8.67 0.60 1.43
CA LEU A 66 -9.17 -0.73 1.07
C LEU A 66 -10.56 -0.66 0.41
N ILE A 67 -11.42 0.23 0.89
CA ILE A 67 -12.74 0.48 0.30
C ILE A 67 -12.56 1.04 -1.13
N MET A 68 -11.68 2.02 -1.33
CA MET A 68 -11.39 2.58 -2.65
C MET A 68 -10.82 1.52 -3.60
N ALA A 69 -9.86 0.72 -3.16
CA ALA A 69 -9.32 -0.38 -3.96
C ALA A 69 -10.41 -1.40 -4.33
N LYS A 70 -11.34 -1.69 -3.42
CA LYS A 70 -12.46 -2.59 -3.72
C LYS A 70 -13.41 -2.00 -4.76
N GLN A 71 -13.71 -0.70 -4.68
CA GLN A 71 -14.54 0.01 -5.64
C GLN A 71 -13.89 0.06 -7.04
N GLU A 72 -12.56 0.14 -7.09
CA GLU A 72 -11.77 0.04 -8.33
C GLU A 72 -11.68 -1.38 -8.90
N GLY A 73 -12.20 -2.40 -8.20
CA GLY A 73 -12.24 -3.77 -8.70
C GLY A 73 -10.99 -4.60 -8.43
N PHE A 74 -10.18 -4.23 -7.43
CA PHE A 74 -9.09 -5.08 -6.96
C PHE A 74 -9.61 -6.29 -6.17
N ASP A 75 -8.93 -7.41 -6.37
CA ASP A 75 -9.24 -8.70 -5.74
C ASP A 75 -8.55 -8.86 -4.39
N VAL A 76 -7.34 -8.30 -4.28
CA VAL A 76 -6.50 -8.36 -3.09
C VAL A 76 -5.70 -7.07 -2.94
N PHE A 77 -5.42 -6.71 -1.68
CA PHE A 77 -4.59 -5.56 -1.33
C PHE A 77 -3.38 -6.06 -0.53
N ASN A 78 -2.19 -5.88 -1.08
CA ASN A 78 -0.93 -6.29 -0.49
C ASN A 78 -0.25 -5.09 0.17
N ALA A 79 0.42 -5.34 1.29
CA ALA A 79 1.20 -4.32 1.98
C ALA A 79 2.47 -4.95 2.56
N LEU A 80 3.57 -4.21 2.53
CA LEU A 80 4.82 -4.61 3.19
C LEU A 80 4.80 -4.14 4.64
N ASN A 81 5.43 -4.90 5.53
CA ASN A 81 5.64 -4.50 6.93
C ASN A 81 6.81 -3.49 7.04
N LEU A 82 6.64 -2.33 6.43
CA LEU A 82 7.58 -1.21 6.41
C LEU A 82 7.00 -0.02 7.17
N MET A 83 7.86 0.95 7.52
CA MET A 83 7.43 2.19 8.19
C MET A 83 6.51 1.86 9.39
N ASP A 84 5.40 2.55 9.52
CA ASP A 84 4.41 2.34 10.57
C ASP A 84 3.26 1.41 10.13
N ASN A 85 3.42 0.68 9.01
CA ASN A 85 2.35 -0.19 8.49
C ASN A 85 1.93 -1.27 9.49
N GLY A 86 2.84 -1.71 10.37
CA GLY A 86 2.56 -2.64 11.45
C GLY A 86 1.35 -2.25 12.31
N GLU A 87 1.04 -0.95 12.42
CA GLU A 87 -0.10 -0.44 13.19
C GLU A 87 -1.44 -0.90 12.61
N PHE A 88 -1.61 -0.88 11.28
CA PHE A 88 -2.87 -1.25 10.65
C PHE A 88 -2.93 -2.71 10.20
N LEU A 89 -1.79 -3.38 9.99
CA LEU A 89 -1.77 -4.73 9.40
C LEU A 89 -2.60 -5.71 10.23
N GLN A 90 -2.43 -5.72 11.56
CA GLN A 90 -3.18 -6.63 12.42
C GLN A 90 -4.65 -6.22 12.55
N GLU A 91 -4.93 -4.93 12.72
CA GLU A 91 -6.28 -4.39 12.92
C GLU A 91 -7.17 -4.62 11.70
N LEU A 92 -6.62 -4.37 10.50
CA LEU A 92 -7.31 -4.54 9.22
C LEU A 92 -7.21 -5.95 8.65
N LYS A 93 -6.81 -6.93 9.47
CA LYS A 93 -6.82 -8.36 9.16
C LYS A 93 -5.92 -8.76 7.98
N PHE A 94 -4.80 -8.06 7.79
CA PHE A 94 -3.77 -8.53 6.88
C PHE A 94 -3.17 -9.83 7.42
N GLY A 95 -3.04 -10.83 6.54
CA GLY A 95 -2.32 -12.06 6.82
C GLY A 95 -0.88 -11.97 6.32
N PRO A 96 0.11 -12.55 7.05
CA PRO A 96 1.46 -12.65 6.52
C PRO A 96 1.47 -13.51 5.26
N GLY A 97 2.18 -13.03 4.23
CA GLY A 97 2.49 -13.83 3.04
C GLY A 97 3.60 -14.84 3.31
N ASP A 98 3.98 -15.59 2.28
CA ASP A 98 5.06 -16.57 2.29
C ASP A 98 6.41 -16.02 1.80
N GLY A 99 6.42 -14.81 1.23
CA GLY A 99 7.60 -14.15 0.68
C GLY A 99 8.15 -13.04 1.56
N ASP A 100 9.48 -12.95 1.60
CA ASP A 100 10.21 -11.83 2.19
C ASP A 100 10.80 -10.92 1.10
N LEU A 101 10.74 -9.60 1.32
CA LEU A 101 11.42 -8.62 0.48
C LEU A 101 12.67 -8.09 1.19
N MET A 102 13.84 -8.29 0.58
CA MET A 102 15.13 -7.92 1.15
C MET A 102 15.68 -6.65 0.48
N TYR A 103 16.19 -5.72 1.29
CA TYR A 103 16.77 -4.46 0.85
C TYR A 103 18.30 -4.53 0.81
N TYR A 104 18.89 -4.12 -0.32
CA TYR A 104 20.33 -4.12 -0.53
C TYR A 104 20.79 -2.74 -1.02
N LEU A 105 21.99 -2.34 -0.60
CA LEU A 105 22.66 -1.14 -1.10
C LEU A 105 23.93 -1.55 -1.84
N TYR A 106 24.14 -0.95 -3.01
CA TYR A 106 25.38 -1.13 -3.77
C TYR A 106 26.40 -0.06 -3.40
N ASN A 107 27.64 -0.46 -3.11
CA ASN A 107 28.74 0.44 -2.76
C ASN A 107 28.44 1.39 -1.58
N TRP A 108 27.63 0.94 -0.61
CA TRP A 108 27.32 1.70 0.60
C TRP A 108 27.27 0.79 1.82
N ARG A 109 27.91 1.21 2.91
CA ARG A 109 27.90 0.47 4.19
C ARG A 109 26.87 1.09 5.12
N CYS A 110 26.00 0.26 5.70
CA CYS A 110 25.03 0.68 6.70
C CYS A 110 24.94 -0.34 7.84
N PRO A 111 24.49 0.07 9.05
CA PRO A 111 24.10 -0.89 10.08
C PRO A 111 22.86 -1.69 9.64
N ARG A 112 22.59 -2.78 10.36
CA ARG A 112 21.31 -3.49 10.24
C ARG A 112 20.18 -2.57 10.70
N MET A 113 19.06 -2.59 9.98
CA MET A 113 17.88 -1.80 10.29
C MET A 113 16.67 -2.73 10.36
N GLU A 114 15.78 -2.45 11.31
CA GLU A 114 14.47 -3.09 11.40
C GLU A 114 13.56 -2.58 10.27
N SER A 115 12.58 -3.38 9.84
CA SER A 115 11.73 -3.06 8.68
C SER A 115 10.94 -1.76 8.86
N ASN A 116 10.57 -1.41 10.09
CA ASN A 116 9.89 -0.14 10.41
C ASN A 116 10.79 1.10 10.26
N LYS A 117 12.09 0.94 10.05
CA LYS A 117 13.02 2.04 9.74
C LYS A 117 13.28 2.21 8.25
N ILE A 118 12.65 1.40 7.40
CA ILE A 118 12.75 1.49 5.95
C ILE A 118 11.57 2.33 5.41
N GLY A 119 11.88 3.48 4.81
CA GLY A 119 10.90 4.37 4.15
C GLY A 119 10.86 4.26 2.62
N LEU A 120 11.57 3.29 2.05
CA LEU A 120 11.60 3.08 0.60
C LEU A 120 10.66 1.94 0.24
N VAL A 121 9.60 2.23 -0.51
CA VAL A 121 8.76 1.19 -1.11
C VAL A 121 9.31 0.89 -2.50
N LEU A 122 9.67 -0.37 -2.74
CA LEU A 122 10.09 -0.83 -4.07
C LEU A 122 8.86 -1.26 -4.87
N CYS A 123 8.79 -0.79 -6.11
CA CYS A 123 7.73 -1.04 -7.08
C CYS A 123 8.33 -1.56 -8.39
#